data_AF-A0A7J9HKG5-F1
#
_entry.id   AF-A0A7J9HKG5-F1
#
_cell.length_a   1.000
_cell.length_b   1.000
_cell.length_c   1.000
_cell.angle_alpha   90.00
_cell.angle_beta   90.00
_cell.angle_gamma   90.00
#
_symmetry.space_group_name_H-M   'P 1'
#
loop_
_entity.id
_entity.type
_entity.pdbx_description
1 polymer ?
#
loop_
_entity_poly.entity_id
_entity_poly.type
_entity_poly.pdbx_seq_one_letter_code
_entity_poly.pdbx_strand_id
1 'polypeptide(L)' 'ELWAIFGPGIAGAVFGTGWWFWVDAVVCSSVNVSFVHYLPGIFASLAAVMFNCVKKDDIDYSPYDDGEW' A
#
# COMPACT_ATOMS: atom_id res chain seq x y z
N GLU A 1 9.59 20.46 -4.59
CA GLU A 1 8.51 20.15 -5.55
C GLU A 1 8.67 18.77 -6.20
N LEU A 2 9.80 18.47 -6.86
CA LEU A 2 10.00 17.15 -7.51
C LEU A 2 9.78 15.93 -6.59
N TRP A 3 10.33 15.94 -5.36
CA TRP A 3 10.14 14.85 -4.39
C TRP A 3 8.71 14.72 -3.85
N ALA A 4 7.95 15.82 -3.82
CA ALA A 4 6.55 15.80 -3.39
C ALA A 4 5.64 15.16 -4.46
N ILE A 5 6.01 15.31 -5.74
CA ILE A 5 5.29 14.74 -6.89
C ILE A 5 5.63 13.25 -7.06
N PHE A 6 6.92 12.88 -6.98
CA PHE A 6 7.35 11.49 -7.17
C PHE A 6 7.25 10.62 -5.91
N GLY A 7 7.23 11.22 -4.73
CA GLY A 7 7.20 10.53 -3.44
C GLY A 7 6.07 9.49 -3.32
N PRO A 8 4.80 9.84 -3.63
CA PRO A 8 3.70 8.89 -3.61
C PRO A 8 3.86 7.73 -4.59
N GLY A 9 4.37 8.01 -5.80
CA GLY A 9 4.60 6.98 -6.82
C GLY A 9 5.69 5.99 -6.43
N ILE A 10 6.81 6.47 -5.89
CA ILE A 10 7.92 5.63 -5.41
C ILE A 10 7.47 4.82 -4.19
N ALA A 11 6.77 5.44 -3.24
CA ALA A 11 6.23 4.74 -2.07
C ALA A 11 5.25 3.63 -2.48
N GLY A 12 4.37 3.90 -3.43
CA GLY A 12 3.45 2.91 -4.00
C GLY A 12 4.16 1.76 -4.70
N ALA A 13 5.22 2.04 -5.46
CA ALA A 13 6.02 1.01 -6.13
C ALA A 13 6.76 0.10 -5.13
N VAL A 14 7.39 0.69 -4.09
CA VAL A 14 8.07 -0.08 -3.04
C VAL A 14 7.07 -0.92 -2.24
N PHE A 15 5.91 -0.35 -1.91
CA PHE A 15 4.85 -1.08 -1.24
C PHE A 15 4.32 -2.25 -2.10
N GLY A 16 4.02 -1.99 -3.38
CA GLY A 16 3.51 -3.00 -4.30
C GLY A 16 4.48 -4.14 -4.56
N THR A 17 5.78 -3.84 -4.68
CA THR A 17 6.81 -4.88 -4.83
C THR A 17 6.95 -5.73 -3.57
N GLY A 18 7.02 -5.11 -2.38
CA GLY A 18 7.05 -5.84 -1.11
C GLY A 18 5.80 -6.69 -0.87
N TRP A 19 4.63 -6.17 -1.24
CA TRP A 19 3.36 -6.89 -1.22
C TRP A 19 3.40 -8.13 -2.12
N TRP A 20 3.86 -7.99 -3.36
CA TRP A 20 3.94 -9.09 -4.32
C TRP A 20 4.87 -10.21 -3.82
N PHE A 21 6.06 -9.88 -3.31
CA PHE A 21 6.98 -10.86 -2.73
C PHE A 21 6.36 -11.62 -1.56
N TRP A 22 5.61 -10.92 -0.69
CA TRP A 22 4.92 -11.56 0.41
C TRP A 22 3.83 -12.52 -0.10
N VAL A 23 2.97 -12.08 -1.04
CA VAL A 23 1.92 -12.93 -1.61
C VAL A 23 2.51 -14.18 -2.28
N ASP A 24 3.58 -14.02 -3.08
CA ASP A 24 4.27 -15.14 -3.73
C ASP A 24 4.81 -16.14 -2.69
N ALA A 25 5.45 -15.64 -1.62
CA ALA A 25 5.93 -16.48 -0.52
C ALA A 25 4.78 -17.22 0.20
N VAL A 26 3.61 -16.59 0.37
CA VAL A 26 2.43 -17.26 0.95
C VAL A 26 1.89 -18.36 0.05
N VAL A 27 1.74 -18.08 -1.25
CA VAL A 27 1.11 -19.00 -2.22
C VAL A 27 2.03 -20.17 -2.57
N CYS A 28 3.32 -19.93 -2.68
CA CYS A 28 4.31 -20.94 -3.09
C CYS A 28 4.91 -21.72 -1.91
N SER A 29 4.61 -21.37 -0.66
CA SER A 29 5.17 -22.08 0.50
C SER A 29 4.56 -23.48 0.66
N SER A 30 5.41 -24.51 0.59
CA SER A 30 5.06 -25.88 0.96
C SER A 30 5.17 -26.15 2.47
N VAL A 31 5.67 -25.18 3.25
CA VAL A 31 5.90 -25.29 4.70
C VAL A 31 4.85 -24.49 5.46
N ASN A 32 4.31 -25.06 6.54
CA ASN A 32 3.34 -24.39 7.40
C ASN A 32 4.04 -23.29 8.22
N VAL A 33 3.84 -22.03 7.83
CA VAL A 33 4.38 -20.88 8.55
C VAL A 33 3.39 -20.46 9.64
N SER A 34 3.90 -20.12 10.83
CA SER A 34 3.07 -19.63 11.93
C SER A 34 2.29 -18.36 11.52
N PHE A 35 1.00 -18.31 11.89
CA PHE A 35 0.06 -17.25 11.54
C PHE A 35 0.58 -15.83 11.74
N VAL A 36 1.40 -15.62 12.78
CA VAL A 36 1.99 -14.32 13.14
C VAL A 36 2.83 -13.72 12.00
N HIS A 37 3.48 -14.54 11.17
CA HIS A 37 4.31 -14.05 10.06
C HIS A 37 3.48 -13.58 8.86
N TYR A 38 2.18 -13.92 8.80
CA TYR A 38 1.27 -13.42 7.77
C TYR A 38 0.66 -12.06 8.14
N LEU A 39 0.65 -11.68 9.42
CA LEU A 39 0.05 -10.43 9.88
C LEU A 39 0.52 -9.17 9.11
N PRO A 40 1.82 -8.96 8.85
CA PRO A 40 2.28 -7.77 8.12
C PRO A 40 1.66 -7.65 6.73
N GLY A 41 1.51 -8.76 6.01
CA GLY A 41 0.86 -8.75 4.71
C GLY A 41 -0.66 -8.62 4.81
N ILE A 42 -1.31 -9.30 5.75
CA ILE A 42 -2.75 -9.15 5.96
C ILE A 42 -3.10 -7.68 6.22
N PHE A 43 -2.32 -6.98 7.07
CA PHE A 43 -2.48 -5.55 7.29
C PHE A 43 -2.17 -4.72 6.03
N ALA A 44 -1.16 -5.08 5.24
CA ALA A 44 -0.86 -4.41 3.98
C ALA A 44 -2.02 -4.50 2.97
N SER A 45 -2.63 -5.68 2.81
CA SER A 45 -3.80 -5.84 1.92
C SER A 45 -5.03 -5.12 2.44
N LEU A 46 -5.29 -5.16 3.75
CA LEU A 46 -6.38 -4.40 4.36
C LEU A 46 -6.19 -2.89 4.13
N ALA A 47 -4.98 -2.37 4.35
CA ALA A 47 -4.67 -0.97 4.06
C ALA A 47 -4.85 -0.64 2.58
N ALA A 48 -4.38 -1.51 1.67
CA ALA A 48 -4.59 -1.33 0.23
C ALA A 48 -6.08 -1.27 -0.13
N VAL A 49 -6.90 -2.16 0.44
CA VAL A 49 -8.36 -2.14 0.24
C VAL A 49 -8.97 -0.85 0.78
N MET A 50 -8.60 -0.42 2.00
CA MET A 50 -9.12 0.83 2.57
C MET A 50 -8.78 2.05 1.70
N PHE A 51 -7.55 2.13 1.18
CA PHE A 51 -7.16 3.22 0.27
C PHE A 51 -7.91 3.18 -1.07
N ASN A 52 -8.27 1.99 -1.58
CA ASN A 52 -9.03 1.86 -2.82
C ASN A 52 -10.55 2.02 -2.62
N CYS A 53 -11.08 1.76 -1.42
CA CYS A 53 -12.50 1.88 -1.09
C CYS A 53 -12.94 3.28 -0.66
N VAL A 54 -11.99 4.18 -0.38
CA VAL A 54 -12.29 5.60 -0.08
C VAL A 54 -12.17 6.38 -1.39
N LYS A 55 -13.27 6.99 -1.84
CA LYS A 55 -13.24 7.93 -2.97
C LYS A 55 -12.50 9.19 -2.54
N LYS A 56 -11.62 9.70 -3.41
CA LYS A 56 -10.92 10.96 -3.20
C LYS A 56 -11.90 12.13 -2.95
N ASP A 57 -13.07 12.09 -3.58
CA ASP A 57 -14.13 13.11 -3.43
C ASP A 57 -14.80 13.11 -2.05
N ASP A 58 -14.69 12.02 -1.27
CA ASP A 58 -15.22 11.91 0.09
C ASP A 58 -14.21 12.41 1.15
N ILE A 59 -13.02 12.87 0.73
CA ILE A 59 -11.94 13.34 1.60
C ILE A 59 -11.84 14.87 1.48
N ASP A 60 -12.53 15.60 2.37
CA ASP A 60 -12.65 17.08 2.39
C ASP A 60 -11.32 17.82 2.65
N TYR A 61 -10.26 17.08 2.98
CA TYR A 61 -8.91 17.62 3.18
C TYR A 61 -7.90 16.71 2.50
N SER A 62 -7.35 17.18 1.38
CA SER A 62 -6.19 16.58 0.76
C SER A 62 -4.99 17.52 0.94
N PRO A 63 -3.99 17.18 1.78
CA PRO A 63 -2.73 17.93 1.86
C PRO A 63 -1.90 17.90 0.56
N TYR A 64 -2.39 17.20 -0.46
CA TYR A 64 -1.87 17.19 -1.83
C TYR A 64 -2.72 18.02 -2.80
N ASP A 65 -3.79 18.69 -2.34
CA ASP A 65 -4.78 19.37 -3.18
C ASP A 65 -5.04 20.82 -2.78
N ASP A 66 -4.03 21.51 -2.25
CA ASP A 66 -4.07 22.97 -2.17
C ASP A 66 -2.70 23.57 -2.48
N GLY A 67 -2.56 23.94 -3.74
CA GLY A 67 -1.46 24.70 -4.29
C GLY A 67 -1.78 25.04 -5.74
N GLU A 68 -2.67 26.01 -5.96
CA GLU A 68 -2.77 26.75 -7.23
C GLU A 68 -1.42 27.45 -7.49
N TRP A 69 -0.46 26.73 -8.08
CA TRP A 69 0.72 27.27 -8.75
C TRP A 69 1.10 26.36 -9.93
#